data_AF-A0A1D8AYU5-F1
#
_entry.id   AF-A0A1D8AYU5-F1
#
_cell.length_a   1.000
_cell.length_b   1.000
_cell.length_c   1.000
_cell.angle_alpha   90.00
_cell.angle_beta   90.00
_cell.angle_gamma   90.00
#
_symmetry.space_group_name_H-M   'P 1'
#
loop_
_entity.id
_entity.type
_entity.pdbx_description
1 polymer ?
#
loop_
_entity_poly.entity_id
_entity_poly.type
_entity_poly.pdbx_seq_one_letter_code
_entity_poly.pdbx_strand_id
1 'polypeptide(L)'
;MLVVYALSALSRVGAEVSATGVYQMQARQNAQLGLSQAIGDLQRFAGEDDMLTGMAGVTGIPAGAGQAQRNWGVVWDGNGQFFRWLVPGADTAVLPLVDGSDALTLVAAGSLGADGADREHVRVRLVPVVVSTRERSAVPLGRYAWWVGDEGVKLSAQGADPAHAIDELIDLSPLVAELAAGNILSHAQLALVPTSVTSTALAGQLRANFHALGLTHFGITPLGSFPGYLNINTTNHRFWRGVAATYNRHKQGGAPTLSPGMFADALVARFPVADPGAGKRAGGPYPSVDLFLNSAALGDALAAGGGTLQAFGDVMRPMLAVRSDTFRVRAYGDAANPADPSRVEATAWVEAIVQRVKVTPASAEGRFIITHFRWLGPDDI
;
A
#
# COMPACT_ATOMS: atom_id res chain seq x y z
N MET A 1 55.81 -21.25 7.36
CA MET A 1 54.51 -21.94 7.36
C MET A 1 53.37 -21.05 7.85
N LEU A 2 53.51 -20.32 8.97
CA LEU A 2 52.44 -19.42 9.47
C LEU A 2 51.97 -18.34 8.45
N VAL A 3 52.91 -17.76 7.69
CA VAL A 3 52.61 -16.72 6.69
C VAL A 3 51.79 -17.24 5.51
N VAL A 4 52.02 -18.50 5.08
CA VAL A 4 51.26 -19.13 3.99
C VAL A 4 49.84 -19.44 4.42
N TYR A 5 49.64 -19.89 5.67
CA TYR A 5 48.30 -20.07 6.25
C TYR A 5 47.55 -18.74 6.38
N ALA A 6 48.21 -17.68 6.87
CA ALA A 6 47.59 -16.36 6.99
C ALA A 6 47.20 -15.76 5.63
N LEU A 7 48.05 -15.91 4.60
CA LEU A 7 47.74 -15.47 3.24
C LEU A 7 46.58 -16.27 2.63
N SER A 8 46.56 -17.59 2.84
CA SER A 8 45.48 -18.46 2.36
C SER A 8 44.13 -18.14 3.05
N ALA A 9 44.16 -17.83 4.35
CA ALA A 9 42.99 -17.42 5.10
C ALA A 9 42.48 -16.05 4.62
N LEU A 10 43.38 -15.09 4.39
CA LEU A 10 43.04 -13.76 3.89
C LEU A 10 42.47 -13.81 2.46
N SER A 11 43.06 -14.61 1.57
CA SER A 11 42.53 -14.82 0.22
C SER A 11 41.17 -15.51 0.23
N ARG A 12 40.96 -16.47 1.15
CA ARG A 12 39.66 -17.13 1.33
C ARG A 12 38.61 -16.14 1.84
N VAL A 13 38.95 -15.33 2.84
CA VAL A 13 38.07 -14.25 3.35
C VAL A 13 37.79 -13.21 2.25
N GLY A 14 38.79 -12.80 1.47
CA GLY A 14 38.62 -11.86 0.36
C GLY A 14 37.72 -12.40 -0.76
N ALA A 15 37.85 -13.69 -1.08
CA ALA A 15 36.98 -14.37 -2.02
C ALA A 15 35.55 -14.52 -1.47
N GLU A 16 35.39 -14.84 -0.19
CA GLU A 16 34.09 -14.94 0.49
C GLU A 16 33.37 -13.59 0.58
N VAL A 17 34.08 -12.50 0.88
CA VAL A 17 33.56 -11.13 0.89
C VAL A 17 33.14 -10.70 -0.52
N SER A 18 33.93 -11.03 -1.54
CA SER A 18 33.61 -10.73 -2.94
C SER A 18 32.41 -11.54 -3.44
N ALA A 19 32.32 -12.83 -3.10
CA ALA A 19 31.18 -13.68 -3.42
C ALA A 19 29.89 -13.18 -2.73
N THR A 20 29.97 -12.78 -1.45
CA THR A 20 28.85 -12.16 -0.72
C THR A 20 28.39 -10.87 -1.40
N GLY A 21 29.33 -10.04 -1.88
CA GLY A 21 29.02 -8.84 -2.64
C GLY A 21 28.27 -9.12 -3.95
N VAL A 22 28.66 -10.17 -4.68
CA VAL A 22 27.97 -10.59 -5.91
C VAL A 22 26.54 -11.04 -5.62
N TYR A 23 26.33 -11.90 -4.62
CA TYR A 23 24.99 -12.35 -4.25
C TYR A 23 24.11 -11.18 -3.79
N GLN A 24 24.64 -10.24 -3.02
CA GLN A 24 23.89 -9.05 -2.61
C GLN A 24 23.51 -8.17 -3.80
N MET A 25 24.41 -7.98 -4.76
CA MET A 25 24.10 -7.25 -5.99
C MET A 25 23.02 -7.95 -6.82
N GLN A 26 23.08 -9.28 -6.90
CA GLN A 26 22.07 -10.07 -7.60
C GLN A 26 20.70 -10.02 -6.91
N ALA A 27 20.65 -10.13 -5.59
CA ALA A 27 19.41 -9.98 -4.83
C ALA A 27 18.79 -8.59 -5.05
N ARG A 28 19.61 -7.53 -5.09
CA ARG A 28 19.17 -6.17 -5.42
C ARG A 28 18.63 -6.05 -6.85
N GLN A 29 19.28 -6.69 -7.83
CA GLN A 29 18.79 -6.73 -9.22
C GLN A 29 17.45 -7.44 -9.33
N ASN A 30 17.28 -8.58 -8.64
CA ASN A 30 16.01 -9.31 -8.61
C ASN A 30 14.91 -8.49 -7.92
N ALA A 31 15.22 -7.76 -6.85
CA ALA A 31 14.27 -6.84 -6.21
C ALA A 31 13.87 -5.69 -7.14
N GLN A 32 14.83 -5.13 -7.88
CA GLN A 32 14.56 -4.10 -8.90
C GLN A 32 13.71 -4.63 -10.05
N LEU A 33 13.91 -5.89 -10.48
CA LEU A 33 13.04 -6.54 -11.47
C LEU A 33 11.58 -6.60 -10.98
N GLY A 34 11.37 -7.02 -9.73
CA GLY A 34 10.03 -7.02 -9.12
C GLY A 34 9.41 -5.63 -9.07
N LEU A 35 10.19 -4.61 -8.70
CA LEU A 35 9.75 -3.21 -8.70
C LEU A 35 9.38 -2.72 -10.11
N SER A 36 10.20 -3.02 -11.11
CA SER A 36 9.93 -2.65 -12.51
C SER A 36 8.67 -3.34 -13.05
N GLN A 37 8.43 -4.60 -12.69
CA GLN A 37 7.19 -5.28 -13.05
C GLN A 37 5.97 -4.63 -12.40
N ALA A 38 6.03 -4.36 -11.09
CA ALA A 38 4.94 -3.71 -10.37
C ALA A 38 4.57 -2.33 -10.97
N ILE A 39 5.58 -1.54 -11.34
CA ILE A 39 5.37 -0.26 -12.03
C ILE A 39 4.80 -0.51 -13.42
N GLY A 40 5.31 -1.48 -14.17
CA GLY A 40 4.75 -1.86 -15.47
C GLY A 40 3.25 -2.23 -15.40
N ASP A 41 2.85 -2.96 -14.36
CA ASP A 41 1.46 -3.32 -14.11
C ASP A 41 0.62 -2.10 -13.74
N LEU A 42 1.13 -1.17 -12.93
CA LEU A 42 0.47 0.11 -12.67
C LEU A 42 0.28 0.92 -13.96
N GLN A 43 1.33 1.06 -14.77
CA GLN A 43 1.27 1.79 -16.05
C GLN A 43 0.24 1.18 -17.00
N ARG A 44 0.21 -0.15 -17.10
CA ARG A 44 -0.62 -0.87 -18.05
C ARG A 44 -2.07 -0.97 -17.62
N PHE A 45 -2.33 -1.23 -16.34
CA PHE A 45 -3.66 -1.59 -15.86
C PHE A 45 -4.32 -0.50 -15.05
N ALA A 46 -3.57 0.26 -14.24
CA ALA A 46 -4.11 1.41 -13.52
C ALA A 46 -3.95 2.72 -14.32
N GLY A 47 -3.19 2.73 -15.42
CA GLY A 47 -2.86 3.95 -16.17
C GLY A 47 -4.05 4.65 -16.82
N GLU A 48 -5.04 3.92 -17.31
CA GLU A 48 -6.23 4.53 -17.92
C GLU A 48 -7.04 5.33 -16.90
N ASP A 49 -7.71 6.39 -17.34
CA ASP A 49 -8.36 7.31 -16.41
C ASP A 49 -9.65 6.74 -15.81
N ASP A 50 -10.33 5.87 -16.54
CA ASP A 50 -11.60 5.25 -16.14
C ASP A 50 -11.42 4.02 -15.23
N MET A 51 -10.17 3.69 -14.89
CA MET A 51 -9.87 2.56 -14.00
C MET A 51 -10.12 2.94 -12.54
N LEU A 52 -10.68 2.00 -11.79
CA LEU A 52 -10.92 2.12 -10.36
C LEU A 52 -9.82 1.37 -9.62
N THR A 53 -9.44 1.86 -8.45
CA THR A 53 -8.48 1.16 -7.57
C THR A 53 -9.00 1.07 -6.15
N GLY A 54 -8.39 0.20 -5.36
CA GLY A 54 -8.74 0.02 -3.95
C GLY A 54 -8.06 -1.22 -3.39
N MET A 55 -8.54 -1.67 -2.24
CA MET A 55 -7.97 -2.82 -1.54
C MET A 55 -8.84 -4.07 -1.66
N ALA A 56 -8.19 -5.23 -1.67
CA ALA A 56 -8.82 -6.53 -1.81
C ALA A 56 -9.88 -6.85 -0.76
N GLY A 57 -9.81 -6.23 0.42
CA GLY A 57 -10.86 -6.35 1.44
C GLY A 57 -12.26 -5.98 0.95
N VAL A 58 -12.40 -5.13 -0.07
CA VAL A 58 -13.71 -4.81 -0.70
C VAL A 58 -14.34 -6.03 -1.36
N THR A 59 -13.54 -7.01 -1.77
CA THR A 59 -14.02 -8.25 -2.40
C THR A 59 -14.67 -9.24 -1.44
N GLY A 60 -14.82 -8.86 -0.17
CA GLY A 60 -15.42 -9.68 0.88
C GLY A 60 -14.42 -10.50 1.68
N ILE A 61 -13.11 -10.25 1.51
CA ILE A 61 -12.06 -10.83 2.36
C ILE A 61 -12.19 -10.22 3.76
N PRO A 62 -12.64 -10.98 4.78
CA PRO A 62 -12.89 -10.42 6.11
C PRO A 62 -11.56 -10.08 6.80
N ALA A 63 -11.61 -9.10 7.69
CA ALA A 63 -10.52 -8.89 8.64
C ALA A 63 -10.38 -10.13 9.53
N GLY A 64 -9.14 -10.59 9.78
CA GLY A 64 -8.89 -11.66 10.75
C GLY A 64 -8.85 -13.11 10.23
N ALA A 65 -9.18 -13.41 8.98
CA ALA A 65 -9.25 -14.80 8.49
C ALA A 65 -7.90 -15.46 8.13
N GLY A 66 -6.77 -14.95 8.63
CA GLY A 66 -5.43 -15.43 8.19
C GLY A 66 -5.13 -15.17 6.71
N GLN A 67 -5.95 -14.33 6.05
CA GLN A 67 -5.84 -13.99 4.64
C GLN A 67 -4.95 -12.75 4.50
N ALA A 68 -3.66 -12.97 4.28
CA ALA A 68 -2.66 -11.92 4.05
C ALA A 68 -2.83 -11.18 2.71
N GLN A 69 -3.93 -11.45 2.00
CA GLN A 69 -4.31 -10.86 0.72
C GLN A 69 -5.21 -9.64 0.87
N ARG A 70 -5.79 -9.37 2.05
CA ARG A 70 -6.78 -8.30 2.27
C ARG A 70 -6.29 -6.91 1.84
N ASN A 71 -5.01 -6.64 2.03
CA ASN A 71 -4.37 -5.35 1.73
C ASN A 71 -3.67 -5.34 0.36
N TRP A 72 -3.98 -6.29 -0.53
CA TRP A 72 -3.53 -6.24 -1.92
C TRP A 72 -4.26 -5.14 -2.66
N GLY A 73 -3.52 -4.35 -3.44
CA GLY A 73 -4.11 -3.44 -4.41
C GLY A 73 -4.86 -4.22 -5.49
N VAL A 74 -5.97 -3.66 -5.93
CA VAL A 74 -6.81 -4.23 -6.98
C VAL A 74 -7.17 -3.13 -7.96
N VAL A 75 -7.30 -3.51 -9.23
CA VAL A 75 -7.82 -2.67 -10.29
C VAL A 75 -9.14 -3.26 -10.78
N TRP A 76 -10.12 -2.38 -10.97
CA TRP A 76 -11.37 -2.68 -11.65
C TRP A 76 -11.55 -1.74 -12.84
N ASP A 77 -12.34 -2.17 -13.83
CA ASP A 77 -12.77 -1.28 -14.90
C ASP A 77 -13.80 -0.23 -14.41
N GLY A 78 -14.14 0.74 -15.26
CA GLY A 78 -15.11 1.80 -14.91
C GLY A 78 -16.53 1.30 -14.60
N ASN A 79 -16.84 0.03 -14.90
CA ASN A 79 -18.11 -0.62 -14.57
C ASN A 79 -18.02 -1.45 -13.28
N GLY A 80 -16.90 -1.38 -12.56
CA GLY A 80 -16.65 -2.16 -11.34
C GLY A 80 -16.42 -3.65 -11.60
N GLN A 81 -16.05 -4.06 -12.82
CA GLN A 81 -15.60 -5.44 -13.09
C GLN A 81 -14.17 -5.64 -12.63
N PHE A 82 -13.91 -6.79 -12.02
CA PHE A 82 -12.56 -7.16 -11.66
C PHE A 82 -11.66 -7.15 -12.89
N PHE A 83 -10.49 -6.52 -12.76
CA PHE A 83 -9.51 -6.47 -13.82
C PHE A 83 -8.22 -7.19 -13.44
N ARG A 84 -7.58 -6.81 -12.32
CA ARG A 84 -6.31 -7.42 -11.89
C ARG A 84 -5.99 -7.19 -10.41
N TRP A 85 -5.34 -8.16 -9.77
CA TRP A 85 -4.65 -7.97 -8.49
C TRP A 85 -3.24 -7.42 -8.73
N LEU A 86 -2.82 -6.42 -7.96
CA LEU A 86 -1.49 -5.82 -8.09
C LEU A 86 -0.45 -6.59 -7.25
N VAL A 87 -0.29 -7.87 -7.59
CA VAL A 87 0.72 -8.80 -7.06
C VAL A 87 1.14 -9.80 -8.15
N PRO A 88 2.29 -10.49 -8.02
CA PRO A 88 2.75 -11.45 -9.02
C PRO A 88 1.80 -12.63 -9.23
N GLY A 89 1.52 -12.94 -10.49
CA GLY A 89 0.87 -14.20 -10.91
C GLY A 89 -0.60 -14.35 -10.50
N ALA A 90 -1.27 -13.23 -10.19
CA ALA A 90 -2.67 -13.18 -9.78
C ALA A 90 -3.53 -12.53 -10.88
N ASP A 91 -3.63 -13.22 -12.01
CA ASP A 91 -4.20 -12.66 -13.25
C ASP A 91 -5.72 -12.90 -13.39
N THR A 92 -6.34 -13.56 -12.41
CA THR A 92 -7.77 -13.89 -12.42
C THR A 92 -8.46 -13.36 -11.16
N ALA A 93 -9.79 -13.24 -11.21
CA ALA A 93 -10.59 -12.81 -10.05
C ALA A 93 -10.51 -13.78 -8.86
N VAL A 94 -10.10 -15.03 -9.10
CA VAL A 94 -9.88 -16.01 -8.03
C VAL A 94 -8.63 -15.62 -7.25
N LEU A 95 -8.80 -15.40 -5.95
CA LEU A 95 -7.67 -15.16 -5.05
C LEU A 95 -6.78 -16.40 -5.02
N PRO A 96 -5.50 -16.29 -5.44
CA PRO A 96 -4.60 -17.41 -5.35
C PRO A 96 -4.33 -17.74 -3.88
N LEU A 97 -4.22 -19.04 -3.59
CA LEU A 97 -3.73 -19.50 -2.30
C LEU A 97 -2.26 -19.10 -2.17
N VAL A 98 -1.90 -18.51 -1.03
CA VAL A 98 -0.55 -18.06 -0.72
C VAL A 98 -0.12 -18.75 0.56
N ASP A 99 0.26 -20.02 0.42
CA ASP A 99 0.68 -20.90 1.51
C ASP A 99 2.14 -21.38 1.35
N GLY A 100 2.66 -22.01 2.40
CA GLY A 100 3.93 -22.73 2.34
C GLY A 100 5.18 -21.90 1.99
N SER A 101 6.12 -22.59 1.33
CA SER A 101 7.47 -22.10 0.96
C SER A 101 7.51 -21.16 -0.25
N ASP A 102 6.40 -21.07 -1.00
CA ASP A 102 6.32 -20.32 -2.25
C ASP A 102 5.73 -18.91 -2.04
N ALA A 103 5.53 -18.55 -0.77
CA ALA A 103 4.95 -17.30 -0.32
C ALA A 103 5.95 -16.50 0.53
N LEU A 104 6.02 -15.20 0.31
CA LEU A 104 6.84 -14.27 1.09
C LEU A 104 5.97 -13.18 1.72
N THR A 105 6.26 -12.84 2.98
CA THR A 105 5.67 -11.68 3.66
C THR A 105 6.46 -10.42 3.32
N LEU A 106 5.82 -9.44 2.67
CA LEU A 106 6.40 -8.13 2.32
C LEU A 106 6.05 -7.01 3.31
N VAL A 107 5.00 -7.21 4.12
CA VAL A 107 4.60 -6.32 5.22
C VAL A 107 4.34 -7.23 6.42
N ALA A 108 5.21 -7.17 7.42
CA ALA A 108 5.16 -7.96 8.64
C ALA A 108 5.18 -7.07 9.90
N ALA A 109 5.61 -7.63 11.03
CA ALA A 109 5.61 -6.96 12.33
C ALA A 109 6.51 -5.72 12.36
N GLY A 110 7.62 -5.69 11.62
CA GLY A 110 8.49 -4.51 11.51
C GLY A 110 7.75 -3.30 10.94
N SER A 111 6.85 -3.54 9.99
CA SER A 111 5.98 -2.50 9.41
C SER A 111 4.75 -2.15 10.24
N LEU A 112 4.12 -3.13 10.88
CA LEU A 112 2.83 -2.96 11.54
C LEU A 112 2.91 -2.68 13.05
N GLY A 113 4.07 -2.90 13.68
CA GLY A 113 4.27 -2.61 15.11
C GLY A 113 3.52 -3.60 16.00
N ALA A 114 3.45 -3.30 17.31
CA ALA A 114 2.93 -4.23 18.32
C ALA A 114 1.43 -4.55 18.17
N ASP A 115 0.64 -3.63 17.58
CA ASP A 115 -0.79 -3.83 17.28
C ASP A 115 -1.00 -4.50 15.90
N GLY A 116 0.08 -4.67 15.14
CA GLY A 116 0.13 -5.38 13.90
C GLY A 116 -0.14 -6.87 14.13
N ALA A 117 -1.41 -7.24 14.18
CA ALA A 117 -1.73 -8.64 14.24
C ALA A 117 -1.38 -9.32 12.91
N ASP A 118 -1.00 -10.61 12.97
CA ASP A 118 -0.64 -11.43 11.80
C ASP A 118 -1.63 -11.35 10.64
N ARG A 119 -2.87 -11.01 10.96
CA ARG A 119 -4.02 -10.84 10.08
C ARG A 119 -3.98 -9.62 9.14
N GLU A 120 -3.10 -8.65 9.36
CA GLU A 120 -2.93 -7.46 8.51
C GLU A 120 -1.61 -7.49 7.70
N HIS A 121 -0.84 -8.57 7.83
CA HIS A 121 0.35 -8.81 7.02
C HIS A 121 0.00 -8.90 5.53
N VAL A 122 0.99 -8.62 4.70
CA VAL A 122 0.89 -8.80 3.25
C VAL A 122 1.82 -9.92 2.82
N ARG A 123 1.23 -11.01 2.32
CA ARG A 123 1.97 -12.11 1.71
C ARG A 123 1.70 -12.14 0.22
N VAL A 124 2.70 -12.54 -0.56
CA VAL A 124 2.59 -12.66 -2.02
C VAL A 124 3.38 -13.86 -2.51
N ARG A 125 3.10 -14.31 -3.73
CA ARG A 125 3.82 -15.44 -4.35
C ARG A 125 5.22 -15.02 -4.79
N LEU A 126 6.18 -15.92 -4.62
CA LEU A 126 7.51 -15.81 -5.21
C LEU A 126 7.50 -16.24 -6.68
N VAL A 127 8.20 -15.49 -7.52
CA VAL A 127 8.38 -15.82 -8.93
C VAL A 127 9.86 -16.15 -9.18
N PRO A 128 10.18 -17.32 -9.76
CA PRO A 128 11.55 -17.69 -10.04
C PRO A 128 12.14 -16.86 -11.18
N VAL A 129 13.41 -16.47 -11.01
CA VAL A 129 14.26 -15.92 -12.06
C VAL A 129 15.11 -17.07 -12.58
N VAL A 130 14.96 -17.41 -13.86
CA VAL A 130 15.73 -18.49 -14.49
C VAL A 130 16.47 -17.95 -15.70
N VAL A 131 17.69 -18.43 -15.93
CA VAL A 131 18.45 -18.18 -17.16
C VAL A 131 18.62 -19.48 -17.91
N SER A 132 18.41 -19.41 -19.23
CA SER A 132 18.66 -20.54 -20.12
C SER A 132 20.14 -20.64 -20.43
N THR A 133 20.74 -21.78 -20.15
CA THR A 133 22.12 -22.07 -20.59
C THR A 133 22.14 -22.40 -22.08
N ARG A 134 23.35 -22.45 -22.68
CA ARG A 134 23.53 -22.89 -24.08
C ARG A 134 23.01 -24.30 -24.34
N GLU A 135 22.88 -25.11 -23.28
CA GLU A 135 22.34 -26.48 -23.31
C GLU A 135 20.82 -26.53 -23.09
N ARG A 136 20.12 -25.38 -23.10
CA ARG A 136 18.68 -25.24 -22.80
C ARG A 136 18.28 -25.74 -21.40
N SER A 137 19.22 -25.85 -20.47
CA SER A 137 18.92 -26.09 -19.07
C SER A 137 18.57 -24.78 -18.38
N ALA A 138 17.50 -24.77 -17.58
CA ALA A 138 17.08 -23.60 -16.82
C ALA A 138 17.81 -23.57 -15.47
N VAL A 139 18.68 -22.59 -15.28
CA VAL A 139 19.40 -22.40 -14.01
C VAL A 139 18.68 -21.29 -13.22
N PRO A 140 18.19 -21.58 -12.01
CA PRO A 140 17.59 -20.57 -11.14
C PRO A 140 18.66 -19.62 -10.61
N LEU A 141 18.38 -18.32 -10.71
CA LEU A 141 19.22 -17.21 -10.24
C LEU A 141 18.66 -16.55 -8.97
N GLY A 142 17.65 -17.17 -8.38
CA GLY A 142 16.86 -16.63 -7.29
C GLY A 142 15.42 -16.39 -7.71
N ARG A 143 14.72 -15.58 -6.93
CA ARG A 143 13.30 -15.28 -7.02
C ARG A 143 13.08 -13.80 -6.74
N TYR A 144 11.96 -13.28 -7.22
CA TYR A 144 11.47 -11.98 -6.82
C TYR A 144 10.01 -12.06 -6.41
N ALA A 145 9.56 -11.05 -5.68
CA ALA A 145 8.15 -10.83 -5.39
C ALA A 145 7.89 -9.33 -5.30
N TRP A 146 6.63 -8.92 -5.43
CA TRP A 146 6.25 -7.52 -5.27
C TRP A 146 4.80 -7.40 -4.79
N TRP A 147 4.47 -6.24 -4.25
CA TRP A 147 3.14 -5.88 -3.81
C TRP A 147 2.93 -4.39 -4.05
N VAL A 148 1.74 -4.02 -4.51
CA VAL A 148 1.29 -2.64 -4.56
C VAL A 148 0.19 -2.43 -3.54
N GLY A 149 0.43 -1.50 -2.61
CA GLY A 149 -0.57 -0.93 -1.71
C GLY A 149 -1.08 0.39 -2.25
N ASP A 150 -2.38 0.61 -2.11
CA ASP A 150 -3.04 1.87 -2.42
C ASP A 150 -2.83 2.87 -1.25
N GLU A 151 -2.32 4.08 -1.53
CA GLU A 151 -2.14 5.11 -0.49
C GLU A 151 -3.33 6.08 -0.39
N GLY A 152 -4.23 6.11 -1.38
CA GLY A 152 -5.45 6.93 -1.33
C GLY A 152 -6.50 6.37 -0.38
N VAL A 153 -6.38 5.10 0.01
CA VAL A 153 -7.19 4.48 1.09
C VAL A 153 -6.64 4.75 2.50
N LYS A 154 -5.79 5.76 2.64
CA LYS A 154 -5.17 6.20 3.90
C LYS A 154 -5.45 7.70 4.10
N LEU A 155 -5.42 8.18 5.34
CA LEU A 155 -5.49 9.61 5.61
C LEU A 155 -4.12 10.26 5.34
N SER A 156 -4.13 11.45 4.74
CA SER A 156 -2.93 12.26 4.46
C SER A 156 -2.53 13.14 5.65
N ALA A 157 -1.26 13.10 6.04
CA ALA A 157 -0.68 13.99 7.05
C ALA A 157 -0.35 15.40 6.54
N GLN A 158 -0.16 15.61 5.23
CA GLN A 158 0.02 16.93 4.64
C GLN A 158 -1.30 17.45 4.04
N GLY A 159 -1.73 18.64 4.47
CA GLY A 159 -2.83 19.43 3.93
C GLY A 159 -2.60 20.93 4.17
N ALA A 160 -3.12 21.81 3.31
CA ALA A 160 -2.95 23.27 3.40
C ALA A 160 -3.70 23.91 4.59
N ASP A 161 -4.70 23.20 5.10
CA ASP A 161 -5.33 23.24 6.42
C ASP A 161 -5.34 21.75 6.85
N PRO A 162 -5.31 21.33 8.14
CA PRO A 162 -5.19 19.92 8.53
C PRO A 162 -6.48 19.17 8.18
N ALA A 163 -6.63 18.86 6.90
CA ALA A 163 -7.87 18.51 6.24
C ALA A 163 -8.41 17.16 6.72
N HIS A 164 -7.56 16.32 7.32
CA HIS A 164 -7.96 15.05 7.89
C HIS A 164 -7.75 15.02 9.40
N ALA A 165 -8.70 14.42 10.10
CA ALA A 165 -8.64 14.22 11.54
C ALA A 165 -7.74 13.04 11.91
N ILE A 166 -6.42 13.20 11.72
CA ILE A 166 -5.41 12.20 12.08
C ILE A 166 -5.25 12.05 13.59
N ASP A 167 -5.50 13.12 14.33
CA ASP A 167 -5.61 13.19 15.80
C ASP A 167 -6.61 12.18 16.39
N GLU A 168 -7.62 11.76 15.63
CA GLU A 168 -8.52 10.65 16.01
C GLU A 168 -7.80 9.29 16.07
N LEU A 169 -6.71 9.11 15.30
CA LEU A 169 -5.98 7.85 15.18
C LEU A 169 -4.66 7.85 15.95
N ILE A 170 -3.98 9.00 16.00
CA ILE A 170 -2.68 9.19 16.65
C ILE A 170 -2.55 10.64 17.13
N ASP A 171 -1.92 10.86 18.27
CA ASP A 171 -1.75 12.21 18.82
C ASP A 171 -0.61 12.96 18.10
N LEU A 172 -0.94 13.62 16.98
CA LEU A 172 0.01 14.28 16.07
C LEU A 172 -0.16 15.79 15.93
N SER A 173 -1.06 16.42 16.69
CA SER A 173 -1.45 17.83 16.48
C SER A 173 -0.30 18.86 16.43
N PRO A 174 0.89 18.66 17.05
CA PRO A 174 2.02 19.60 16.92
C PRO A 174 2.89 19.41 15.65
N LEU A 175 2.75 18.29 14.93
CA LEU A 175 3.79 17.77 14.02
C LEU A 175 3.64 18.15 12.55
N VAL A 176 2.42 18.50 12.13
CA VAL A 176 2.04 18.64 10.71
C VAL A 176 2.85 19.75 10.01
N ALA A 177 3.22 20.81 10.73
CA ALA A 177 4.02 21.90 10.20
C ALA A 177 5.50 21.53 9.96
N GLU A 178 6.08 20.67 10.81
CA GLU A 178 7.48 20.23 10.67
C GLU A 178 7.65 19.16 9.58
N LEU A 179 6.62 18.32 9.39
CA LEU A 179 6.57 17.31 8.31
C LEU A 179 6.49 17.92 6.90
N ALA A 180 6.07 19.19 6.79
CA ALA A 180 6.04 19.93 5.52
C ALA A 180 7.40 20.56 5.15
N ALA A 181 8.32 20.72 6.12
CA ALA A 181 9.60 21.40 5.92
C ALA A 181 10.76 20.47 5.52
N GLY A 182 10.63 19.16 5.74
CA GLY A 182 11.60 18.15 5.33
C GLY A 182 11.14 17.39 4.09
N ASN A 183 12.06 17.01 3.20
CA ASN A 183 11.86 16.10 2.06
C ASN A 183 11.54 14.66 2.56
N ILE A 184 10.45 14.54 3.30
CA ILE A 184 9.92 13.35 3.92
C ILE A 184 8.80 12.91 2.96
N LEU A 185 8.86 11.69 2.44
CA LEU A 185 7.93 11.14 1.44
C LEU A 185 7.47 9.71 1.79
N SER A 186 8.01 9.09 2.84
CA SER A 186 7.56 7.77 3.30
C SER A 186 7.39 7.68 4.81
N HIS A 187 6.58 6.69 5.23
CA HIS A 187 6.22 6.41 6.62
C HIS A 187 7.40 6.28 7.59
N ALA A 188 8.56 5.83 7.10
CA ALA A 188 9.75 5.68 7.93
C ALA A 188 10.47 7.01 8.22
N GLN A 189 10.22 8.06 7.46
CA GLN A 189 10.75 9.39 7.76
C GLN A 189 9.94 10.10 8.85
N LEU A 190 8.78 9.57 9.26
CA LEU A 190 8.10 10.00 10.49
C LEU A 190 8.82 9.51 11.77
N ALA A 191 9.74 8.54 11.66
CA ALA A 191 10.65 8.20 12.77
C ALA A 191 11.74 9.27 12.98
N LEU A 192 11.85 10.26 12.09
CA LEU A 192 12.78 11.39 12.18
C LEU A 192 12.17 12.61 12.88
N VAL A 193 10.98 12.47 13.47
CA VAL A 193 10.28 13.55 14.13
C VAL A 193 10.67 13.64 15.63
N PRO A 194 11.23 14.77 16.10
CA PRO A 194 11.41 15.12 17.53
C PRO A 194 10.22 15.98 18.04
N THR A 195 9.87 16.22 19.31
CA THR A 195 10.40 15.91 20.67
C THR A 195 9.32 16.00 21.78
N SER A 196 8.00 16.02 21.49
CA SER A 196 6.95 16.06 22.55
C SER A 196 6.39 14.69 22.95
N VAL A 197 6.57 13.68 22.10
CA VAL A 197 6.29 12.26 22.33
C VAL A 197 7.59 11.50 22.13
N THR A 198 7.87 10.46 22.90
CA THR A 198 9.08 9.65 22.66
C THR A 198 9.05 9.11 21.22
N SER A 199 10.15 9.27 20.47
CA SER A 199 10.24 8.86 19.07
C SER A 199 9.87 7.39 18.86
N THR A 200 10.13 6.55 19.86
CA THR A 200 9.73 5.14 19.89
C THR A 200 8.22 4.93 20.00
N ALA A 201 7.52 5.68 20.88
CA ALA A 201 6.07 5.56 21.02
C ALA A 201 5.36 6.05 19.75
N LEU A 202 5.84 7.16 19.18
CA LEU A 202 5.32 7.67 17.91
C LEU A 202 5.55 6.68 16.77
N ALA A 203 6.77 6.14 16.63
CA ALA A 203 7.06 5.11 15.64
C ALA A 203 6.16 3.88 15.81
N GLY A 204 5.88 3.46 17.05
CA GLY A 204 4.94 2.38 17.36
C GLY A 204 3.52 2.69 16.89
N GLN A 205 2.98 3.86 17.22
CA GLN A 205 1.65 4.31 16.79
C GLN A 205 1.52 4.41 15.27
N LEU A 206 2.56 4.89 14.59
CA LEU A 206 2.61 4.97 13.15
C LEU A 206 2.60 3.58 12.51
N ARG A 207 3.43 2.66 12.99
CA ARG A 207 3.42 1.27 12.53
C ARG A 207 2.04 0.63 12.72
N ALA A 208 1.41 0.82 13.88
CA ALA A 208 0.06 0.32 14.19
C ALA A 208 -1.03 0.86 13.24
N ASN A 209 -0.77 2.01 12.59
CA ASN A 209 -1.69 2.65 11.66
C ASN A 209 -1.18 2.64 10.20
N PHE A 210 -0.21 1.77 9.86
CA PHE A 210 0.41 1.69 8.53
C PHE A 210 -0.59 1.61 7.35
N HIS A 211 -1.70 0.90 7.54
CA HIS A 211 -2.75 0.74 6.52
C HIS A 211 -3.78 1.86 6.50
N ALA A 212 -3.79 2.74 7.51
CA ALA A 212 -4.78 3.80 7.68
C ALA A 212 -4.20 5.21 7.53
N LEU A 213 -2.89 5.36 7.67
CA LEU A 213 -2.17 6.63 7.62
C LEU A 213 -1.05 6.59 6.59
N GLY A 214 -0.93 7.68 5.85
CA GLY A 214 0.18 7.97 4.95
C GLY A 214 0.65 9.41 5.13
N LEU A 215 1.84 9.73 4.63
CA LEU A 215 2.32 11.11 4.71
C LEU A 215 1.51 12.03 3.82
N THR A 216 1.43 11.68 2.54
CA THR A 216 0.59 12.37 1.58
C THR A 216 0.28 11.44 0.42
N HIS A 217 -0.95 11.51 -0.05
CA HIS A 217 -1.37 10.97 -1.32
C HIS A 217 -2.02 12.12 -2.08
N PHE A 218 -1.73 12.20 -3.38
CA PHE A 218 -2.25 13.25 -4.24
C PHE A 218 -3.29 12.66 -5.16
N GLY A 219 -4.41 13.38 -5.34
CA GLY A 219 -5.35 13.15 -6.43
C GLY A 219 -5.06 14.10 -7.59
N ILE A 220 -5.16 13.59 -8.82
CA ILE A 220 -5.07 14.42 -10.03
C ILE A 220 -6.47 14.83 -10.46
N THR A 221 -6.65 16.13 -10.62
CA THR A 221 -7.84 16.74 -11.21
C THR A 221 -7.45 17.54 -12.45
N PRO A 222 -8.44 17.99 -13.26
CA PRO A 222 -8.16 18.93 -14.35
C PRO A 222 -7.45 20.21 -13.87
N LEU A 223 -7.68 20.63 -12.62
CA LEU A 223 -7.13 21.84 -11.99
C LEU A 223 -5.70 21.65 -11.45
N GLY A 224 -5.21 20.42 -11.35
CA GLY A 224 -3.88 20.11 -10.82
C GLY A 224 -3.85 18.91 -9.87
N SER A 225 -2.72 18.77 -9.20
CA SER A 225 -2.48 17.76 -8.17
C SER A 225 -2.81 18.33 -6.79
N PHE A 226 -3.65 17.65 -6.02
CA PHE A 226 -4.09 18.10 -4.69
C PHE A 226 -3.91 16.98 -3.67
N PRO A 227 -3.37 17.27 -2.47
CA PRO A 227 -3.22 16.27 -1.42
C PRO A 227 -4.59 15.91 -0.80
N GLY A 228 -4.71 14.69 -0.26
CA GLY A 228 -5.83 14.29 0.60
C GLY A 228 -7.08 13.77 -0.10
N TYR A 229 -6.94 13.21 -1.31
CA TYR A 229 -8.03 12.52 -2.00
C TYR A 229 -8.26 11.10 -1.45
N LEU A 230 -9.37 10.93 -0.76
CA LEU A 230 -9.77 9.71 -0.07
C LEU A 230 -10.46 8.74 -1.02
N ASN A 231 -9.80 7.63 -1.31
CA ASN A 231 -10.39 6.54 -2.08
C ASN A 231 -11.39 5.75 -1.22
N ILE A 232 -12.64 5.73 -1.66
CA ILE A 232 -13.76 5.10 -0.96
C ILE A 232 -13.75 3.56 -1.02
N ASN A 233 -12.95 2.97 -1.91
CA ASN A 233 -12.92 1.52 -2.11
C ASN A 233 -11.97 0.81 -1.12
N THR A 234 -12.30 0.91 0.16
CA THR A 234 -11.56 0.27 1.27
C THR A 234 -12.47 -0.21 2.38
N THR A 235 -12.10 -1.34 2.99
CA THR A 235 -12.76 -1.86 4.20
C THR A 235 -11.98 -1.55 5.46
N ASN A 236 -10.98 -0.66 5.40
CA ASN A 236 -10.19 -0.30 6.57
C ASN A 236 -11.06 0.48 7.58
N HIS A 237 -11.33 -0.12 8.73
CA HIS A 237 -12.11 0.48 9.79
C HIS A 237 -11.47 1.77 10.34
N ARG A 238 -10.14 1.79 10.55
CA ARG A 238 -9.43 2.97 11.07
C ARG A 238 -9.49 4.14 10.07
N PHE A 239 -9.42 3.86 8.77
CA PHE A 239 -9.63 4.86 7.74
C PHE A 239 -11.01 5.52 7.88
N TRP A 240 -12.09 4.73 7.95
CA TRP A 240 -13.45 5.26 8.05
C TRP A 240 -13.74 6.01 9.35
N ARG A 241 -13.08 5.65 10.46
CA ARG A 241 -13.11 6.46 11.69
C ARG A 241 -12.56 7.87 11.44
N GLY A 242 -11.37 7.96 10.85
CA GLY A 242 -10.78 9.26 10.54
C GLY A 242 -11.56 10.05 9.50
N VAL A 243 -12.25 9.39 8.56
CA VAL A 243 -13.19 10.04 7.62
C VAL A 243 -14.36 10.69 8.38
N ALA A 244 -14.97 9.98 9.33
CA ALA A 244 -16.05 10.55 10.15
C ALA A 244 -15.57 11.71 11.05
N ALA A 245 -14.37 11.59 11.63
CA ALA A 245 -13.78 12.67 12.40
C ALA A 245 -13.43 13.89 11.52
N THR A 246 -13.01 13.64 10.27
CA THR A 246 -12.79 14.69 9.27
C THR A 246 -14.09 15.42 8.94
N TYR A 247 -15.18 14.68 8.71
CA TYR A 247 -16.51 15.26 8.54
C TYR A 247 -16.88 16.15 9.74
N ASN A 248 -16.69 15.65 10.98
CA ASN A 248 -17.03 16.39 12.18
C ASN A 248 -16.29 17.73 12.34
N ARG A 249 -15.06 17.82 11.80
CA ARG A 249 -14.26 19.04 11.81
C ARG A 249 -14.77 20.09 10.83
N HIS A 250 -15.20 19.65 9.64
CA HIS A 250 -15.57 20.54 8.53
C HIS A 250 -17.08 20.78 8.40
N LYS A 251 -17.90 20.08 9.16
CA LYS A 251 -19.35 20.24 9.12
C LYS A 251 -19.78 21.66 9.53
N GLN A 252 -20.79 22.18 8.84
CA GLN A 252 -21.38 23.47 9.15
C GLN A 252 -22.11 23.45 10.51
N GLY A 253 -22.29 24.63 11.12
CA GLY A 253 -23.03 24.77 12.37
C GLY A 253 -24.45 24.21 12.26
N GLY A 254 -24.84 23.33 13.18
CA GLY A 254 -26.14 22.66 13.20
C GLY A 254 -26.20 21.33 12.46
N ALA A 255 -25.18 20.96 11.68
CA ALA A 255 -25.08 19.62 11.12
C ALA A 255 -24.82 18.56 12.21
N PRO A 256 -25.40 17.35 12.09
CA PRO A 256 -25.24 16.28 13.08
C PRO A 256 -23.77 15.89 13.26
N THR A 257 -23.39 15.48 14.47
CA THR A 257 -22.05 14.97 14.76
C THR A 257 -22.05 13.45 14.62
N LEU A 258 -21.15 12.90 13.81
CA LEU A 258 -20.96 11.46 13.67
C LEU A 258 -20.23 10.89 14.88
N SER A 259 -20.66 9.73 15.36
CA SER A 259 -19.86 8.83 16.18
C SER A 259 -18.88 8.07 15.28
N PRO A 260 -17.56 8.34 15.31
CA PRO A 260 -16.62 7.75 14.34
C PRO A 260 -16.57 6.23 14.37
N GLY A 261 -16.59 5.64 15.57
CA GLY A 261 -16.58 4.18 15.74
C GLY A 261 -17.83 3.53 15.18
N MET A 262 -19.02 4.00 15.58
CA MET A 262 -20.29 3.42 15.14
C MET A 262 -20.49 3.56 13.62
N PHE A 263 -20.10 4.70 13.05
CA PHE A 263 -20.12 4.90 11.61
C PHE A 263 -19.21 3.91 10.89
N ALA A 264 -17.96 3.77 11.34
CA ALA A 264 -16.99 2.90 10.69
C ALA A 264 -17.36 1.41 10.79
N ASP A 265 -17.82 0.97 11.96
CA ASP A 265 -18.32 -0.40 12.19
C ASP A 265 -19.47 -0.74 11.22
N ALA A 266 -20.48 0.14 11.17
CA ALA A 266 -21.64 -0.05 10.32
C ALA A 266 -21.27 -0.04 8.83
N LEU A 267 -20.38 0.85 8.40
CA LEU A 267 -19.97 0.97 7.01
C LEU A 267 -19.16 -0.25 6.54
N VAL A 268 -18.15 -0.66 7.31
CA VAL A 268 -17.31 -1.82 6.97
C VAL A 268 -18.14 -3.10 6.88
N ALA A 269 -19.14 -3.28 7.74
CA ALA A 269 -20.05 -4.42 7.69
C ALA A 269 -20.88 -4.49 6.39
N ARG A 270 -21.09 -3.36 5.69
CA ARG A 270 -21.86 -3.29 4.45
C ARG A 270 -21.02 -3.38 3.18
N PHE A 271 -19.70 -3.24 3.26
CA PHE A 271 -18.83 -3.34 2.09
C PHE A 271 -18.88 -4.69 1.36
N PRO A 272 -19.00 -5.85 2.02
CA PRO A 272 -19.15 -7.13 1.34
C PRO A 272 -20.51 -7.32 0.63
N VAL A 273 -21.52 -6.51 0.97
CA VAL A 273 -22.89 -6.63 0.47
C VAL A 273 -23.04 -5.92 -0.88
N ALA A 274 -23.78 -6.54 -1.80
CA ALA A 274 -24.16 -5.90 -3.07
C ALA A 274 -25.12 -4.74 -2.83
N ASP A 275 -24.99 -3.68 -3.62
CA ASP A 275 -25.95 -2.58 -3.70
C ASP A 275 -26.22 -2.26 -5.18
N PRO A 276 -27.10 -3.04 -5.83
CA PRO A 276 -27.37 -2.87 -7.26
C PRO A 276 -27.91 -1.48 -7.62
N GLY A 277 -28.63 -0.83 -6.69
CA GLY A 277 -29.14 0.53 -6.86
C GLY A 277 -28.02 1.57 -6.95
N ALA A 278 -26.90 1.32 -6.27
CA ALA A 278 -25.66 2.09 -6.36
C ALA A 278 -24.65 1.51 -7.38
N GLY A 279 -25.06 0.58 -8.26
CA GLY A 279 -24.16 -0.05 -9.23
C GLY A 279 -23.03 -0.91 -8.63
N LYS A 280 -23.07 -1.19 -7.33
CA LYS A 280 -22.06 -2.00 -6.63
C LYS A 280 -22.46 -3.47 -6.62
N ARG A 281 -21.56 -4.31 -7.14
CA ARG A 281 -21.71 -5.77 -7.09
C ARG A 281 -21.20 -6.32 -5.76
N ALA A 282 -21.67 -7.50 -5.36
CA ALA A 282 -21.06 -8.22 -4.24
C ALA A 282 -19.58 -8.46 -4.55
N GLY A 283 -18.70 -8.04 -3.63
CA GLY A 283 -17.26 -8.09 -3.82
C GLY A 283 -16.70 -7.15 -4.90
N GLY A 284 -17.47 -6.15 -5.34
CA GLY A 284 -17.04 -5.12 -6.30
C GLY A 284 -16.90 -3.74 -5.64
N PRO A 285 -16.22 -2.80 -6.31
CA PRO A 285 -16.06 -1.43 -5.83
C PRO A 285 -17.35 -0.63 -6.03
N TYR A 286 -17.41 0.56 -5.43
CA TYR A 286 -18.28 1.62 -5.91
C TYR A 286 -17.64 2.25 -7.15
N PRO A 287 -18.36 2.31 -8.30
CA PRO A 287 -17.78 2.81 -9.55
C PRO A 287 -17.77 4.34 -9.67
N SER A 288 -18.50 5.06 -8.81
CA SER A 288 -18.41 6.52 -8.72
C SER A 288 -18.67 7.02 -7.29
N VAL A 289 -18.17 8.23 -7.01
CA VAL A 289 -18.43 8.93 -5.75
C VAL A 289 -19.93 9.19 -5.58
N ASP A 290 -20.62 9.57 -6.66
CA ASP A 290 -22.07 9.80 -6.64
C ASP A 290 -22.86 8.56 -6.25
N LEU A 291 -22.48 7.40 -6.78
CA LEU A 291 -23.16 6.15 -6.45
C LEU A 291 -22.90 5.73 -5.01
N PHE A 292 -21.69 5.96 -4.49
CA PHE A 292 -21.40 5.75 -3.07
C PHE A 292 -22.21 6.70 -2.17
N LEU A 293 -22.26 7.99 -2.51
CA LEU A 293 -23.01 9.01 -1.75
C LEU A 293 -24.53 8.82 -1.78
N ASN A 294 -25.04 7.99 -2.69
CA ASN A 294 -26.45 7.61 -2.77
C ASN A 294 -26.71 6.15 -2.36
N SER A 295 -25.69 5.44 -1.87
CA SER A 295 -25.80 4.03 -1.51
C SER A 295 -26.58 3.81 -0.23
N ALA A 296 -27.33 2.70 -0.17
CA ALA A 296 -28.01 2.27 1.05
C ALA A 296 -26.99 1.93 2.15
N ALA A 297 -25.83 1.39 1.76
CA ALA A 297 -24.73 1.10 2.68
C ALA A 297 -24.24 2.34 3.43
N LEU A 298 -24.02 3.46 2.74
CA LEU A 298 -23.62 4.70 3.39
C LEU A 298 -24.77 5.29 4.21
N GLY A 299 -26.01 5.23 3.71
CA GLY A 299 -27.19 5.72 4.44
C GLY A 299 -27.36 5.04 5.79
N ASP A 300 -27.26 3.71 5.81
CA ASP A 300 -27.37 2.90 7.03
C ASP A 300 -26.22 3.19 8.01
N ALA A 301 -24.99 3.37 7.49
CA ALA A 301 -23.83 3.69 8.30
C ALA A 301 -23.92 5.09 8.94
N LEU A 302 -24.39 6.07 8.17
CA LEU A 302 -24.62 7.43 8.68
C LEU A 302 -25.73 7.44 9.71
N ALA A 303 -26.84 6.73 9.48
CA ALA A 303 -27.91 6.60 10.46
C ALA A 303 -27.42 5.97 11.77
N ALA A 304 -26.61 4.90 11.70
CA ALA A 304 -25.99 4.29 12.88
C ALA A 304 -25.01 5.23 13.60
N GLY A 305 -24.26 6.04 12.84
CA GLY A 305 -23.34 7.05 13.36
C GLY A 305 -24.00 8.35 13.83
N GLY A 306 -25.31 8.54 13.58
CA GLY A 306 -26.06 9.74 13.95
C GLY A 306 -26.05 10.89 12.93
N GLY A 307 -25.62 10.66 11.70
CA GLY A 307 -25.55 11.65 10.62
C GLY A 307 -26.55 11.43 9.48
N THR A 308 -26.43 12.23 8.41
CA THR A 308 -27.29 12.17 7.23
C THR A 308 -26.47 12.22 5.94
N LEU A 309 -26.99 11.59 4.86
CA LEU A 309 -26.33 11.55 3.55
C LEU A 309 -26.05 12.95 2.99
N GLN A 310 -27.03 13.84 3.09
CA GLN A 310 -26.90 15.21 2.59
C GLN A 310 -25.76 15.95 3.29
N ALA A 311 -25.77 15.99 4.63
CA ALA A 311 -24.75 16.72 5.37
C ALA A 311 -23.36 16.13 5.13
N PHE A 312 -23.23 14.80 5.10
CA PHE A 312 -21.96 14.14 4.79
C PHE A 312 -21.47 14.46 3.38
N GLY A 313 -22.35 14.36 2.38
CA GLY A 313 -22.04 14.66 0.98
C GLY A 313 -21.60 16.11 0.76
N ASP A 314 -22.26 17.08 1.39
CA ASP A 314 -21.93 18.50 1.27
C ASP A 314 -20.49 18.82 1.72
N VAL A 315 -19.98 18.08 2.70
CA VAL A 315 -18.64 18.28 3.28
C VAL A 315 -17.58 17.42 2.58
N MET A 316 -17.87 16.13 2.40
CA MET A 316 -16.85 15.14 2.05
C MET A 316 -16.66 14.97 0.55
N ARG A 317 -17.69 15.24 -0.27
CA ARG A 317 -17.63 15.04 -1.74
C ARG A 317 -16.36 15.58 -2.42
N PRO A 318 -15.83 16.79 -2.16
CA PRO A 318 -14.67 17.32 -2.87
C PRO A 318 -13.35 16.58 -2.57
N MET A 319 -13.31 15.74 -1.53
CA MET A 319 -12.14 14.95 -1.16
C MET A 319 -12.32 13.45 -1.40
N LEU A 320 -13.45 12.99 -1.97
CA LEU A 320 -13.67 11.58 -2.26
C LEU A 320 -13.23 11.21 -3.68
N ALA A 321 -12.69 10.00 -3.84
CA ALA A 321 -12.34 9.39 -5.11
C ALA A 321 -12.71 7.91 -5.15
N VAL A 322 -12.75 7.34 -6.35
CA VAL A 322 -12.89 5.89 -6.60
C VAL A 322 -11.61 5.24 -7.12
N ARG A 323 -10.60 6.07 -7.33
CA ARG A 323 -9.28 5.73 -7.88
C ARG A 323 -8.24 6.48 -7.05
N SER A 324 -7.12 5.83 -6.86
CA SER A 324 -5.95 6.44 -6.26
C SER A 324 -4.91 6.77 -7.33
N ASP A 325 -4.16 7.81 -7.04
CA ASP A 325 -3.07 8.29 -7.89
C ASP A 325 -1.72 8.15 -7.19
N THR A 326 -1.70 7.74 -5.93
CA THR A 326 -0.48 7.43 -5.17
C THR A 326 -0.51 5.98 -4.71
N PHE A 327 0.58 5.27 -4.96
CA PHE A 327 0.75 3.86 -4.61
C PHE A 327 2.08 3.64 -3.90
N ARG A 328 2.10 2.69 -2.98
CA ARG A 328 3.31 2.18 -2.36
C ARG A 328 3.63 0.82 -2.97
N VAL A 329 4.84 0.68 -3.49
CA VAL A 329 5.33 -0.58 -4.02
C VAL A 329 6.40 -1.11 -3.09
N ARG A 330 6.26 -2.37 -2.68
CA ARG A 330 7.37 -3.12 -2.08
C ARG A 330 7.76 -4.26 -2.98
N ALA A 331 9.05 -4.47 -3.14
CA ALA A 331 9.57 -5.60 -3.88
C ALA A 331 10.68 -6.30 -3.11
N TYR A 332 10.83 -7.59 -3.39
CA TYR A 332 11.83 -8.48 -2.84
C TYR A 332 12.60 -9.14 -3.96
N GLY A 333 13.87 -9.42 -3.70
CA GLY A 333 14.69 -10.32 -4.49
C GLY A 333 15.59 -11.15 -3.61
N ASP A 334 15.75 -12.42 -3.96
CA ASP A 334 16.78 -13.29 -3.40
C ASP A 334 17.80 -13.70 -4.46
N ALA A 335 18.98 -14.10 -4.01
CA ALA A 335 19.99 -14.73 -4.84
C ALA A 335 20.20 -16.17 -4.35
N ALA A 336 19.92 -17.13 -5.22
CA ALA A 336 20.14 -18.55 -4.94
C ALA A 336 21.56 -18.97 -5.32
N ASN A 337 22.12 -19.95 -4.60
CA ASN A 337 23.38 -20.55 -4.96
C ASN A 337 23.23 -21.35 -6.27
N PRO A 338 24.03 -21.11 -7.32
CA PRO A 338 23.92 -21.85 -8.58
C PRO A 338 24.17 -23.36 -8.46
N ALA A 339 24.92 -23.80 -7.44
CA ALA A 339 25.19 -25.21 -7.18
C ALA A 339 24.13 -25.89 -6.29
N ASP A 340 23.42 -25.11 -5.47
CA ASP A 340 22.29 -25.55 -4.66
C ASP A 340 21.19 -24.48 -4.69
N PRO A 341 20.26 -24.55 -5.67
CA PRO A 341 19.18 -23.59 -5.82
C PRO A 341 18.25 -23.44 -4.62
N SER A 342 18.24 -24.40 -3.69
CA SER A 342 17.44 -24.33 -2.48
C SER A 342 18.04 -23.39 -1.44
N ARG A 343 19.35 -23.10 -1.55
CA ARG A 343 20.08 -22.23 -0.65
C ARG A 343 20.08 -20.80 -1.15
N VAL A 344 19.41 -19.93 -0.39
CA VAL A 344 19.47 -18.47 -0.56
C VAL A 344 20.72 -17.92 0.12
N GLU A 345 21.57 -17.23 -0.64
CA GLU A 345 22.82 -16.64 -0.14
C GLU A 345 22.66 -15.15 0.24
N ALA A 346 21.71 -14.46 -0.38
CA ALA A 346 21.45 -13.05 -0.12
C ALA A 346 19.99 -12.68 -0.43
N THR A 347 19.52 -11.62 0.23
CA THR A 347 18.16 -11.08 0.07
C THR A 347 18.17 -9.56 0.09
N ALA A 348 17.24 -8.95 -0.62
CA ALA A 348 17.06 -7.51 -0.65
C ALA A 348 15.58 -7.15 -0.73
N TRP A 349 15.19 -6.09 -0.01
CA TRP A 349 13.85 -5.51 -0.04
C TRP A 349 13.93 -4.03 -0.39
N VAL A 350 12.98 -3.57 -1.18
CA VAL A 350 12.90 -2.19 -1.63
C VAL A 350 11.49 -1.67 -1.47
N GLU A 351 11.36 -0.39 -1.14
CA GLU A 351 10.10 0.34 -1.09
C GLU A 351 10.19 1.57 -2.00
N ALA A 352 9.14 1.80 -2.78
CA ALA A 352 9.00 2.98 -3.61
C ALA A 352 7.60 3.58 -3.45
N ILE A 353 7.52 4.91 -3.49
CA ILE A 353 6.25 5.61 -3.68
C ILE A 353 6.14 6.00 -5.13
N VAL A 354 5.02 5.64 -5.73
CA VAL A 354 4.71 5.83 -7.13
C VAL A 354 3.52 6.77 -7.23
N GLN A 355 3.70 7.86 -7.96
CA GLN A 355 2.71 8.91 -8.13
C GLN A 355 2.30 8.99 -9.60
N ARG A 356 1.00 9.04 -9.85
CA ARG A 356 0.48 9.41 -11.17
C ARG A 356 0.83 10.87 -11.43
N VAL A 357 1.30 11.15 -12.62
CA VAL A 357 1.52 12.50 -13.14
C VAL A 357 0.58 12.75 -14.31
N LYS A 358 0.20 14.02 -14.49
CA LYS A 358 -0.55 14.45 -15.66
C LYS A 358 0.37 14.38 -16.87
N VAL A 359 0.24 13.32 -17.66
CA VAL A 359 1.01 13.16 -18.90
C VAL A 359 0.21 13.72 -20.07
N THR A 360 0.82 14.60 -20.85
CA THR A 360 0.27 15.00 -22.16
C THR A 360 0.32 13.78 -23.09
N PRO A 361 -0.70 13.51 -23.94
CA PRO A 361 -0.80 12.28 -24.76
C PRO A 361 0.42 11.94 -25.66
N ALA A 362 1.38 12.87 -25.80
CA ALA A 362 2.58 12.73 -26.62
C ALA A 362 3.86 12.33 -25.86
N SER A 363 3.82 12.13 -24.53
CA SER A 363 5.02 11.82 -23.76
C SER A 363 5.31 10.30 -23.72
N ALA A 364 6.57 9.93 -23.96
CA ALA A 364 7.07 8.55 -23.83
C ALA A 364 7.21 8.10 -22.36
N GLU A 365 7.05 9.03 -21.42
CA GLU A 365 7.09 8.77 -19.98
C GLU A 365 5.69 8.31 -19.57
N GLY A 366 5.61 7.11 -18.99
CA GLY A 366 4.34 6.55 -18.52
C GLY A 366 3.64 7.45 -17.50
N ARG A 367 2.35 7.20 -17.26
CA ARG A 367 1.51 7.99 -16.35
C ARG A 367 1.95 7.95 -14.88
N PHE A 368 2.75 6.97 -14.48
CA PHE A 368 3.29 6.85 -13.12
C PHE A 368 4.80 7.09 -13.06
N ILE A 369 5.26 7.81 -12.03
CA ILE A 369 6.69 8.02 -11.75
C ILE A 369 7.01 7.65 -10.30
N ILE A 370 8.26 7.24 -10.05
CA ILE A 370 8.76 7.05 -8.70
C ILE A 370 9.09 8.42 -8.10
N THR A 371 8.47 8.76 -6.99
CA THR A 371 8.76 9.99 -6.23
C THR A 371 9.66 9.73 -5.02
N HIS A 372 9.66 8.50 -4.52
CA HIS A 372 10.49 8.07 -3.41
C HIS A 372 10.99 6.65 -3.61
N PHE A 373 12.22 6.39 -3.18
CA PHE A 373 12.85 5.07 -3.24
C PHE A 373 13.74 4.86 -2.03
N ARG A 374 13.66 3.68 -1.41
CA ARG A 374 14.59 3.25 -0.36
C ARG A 374 14.75 1.74 -0.30
N TRP A 375 15.91 1.29 0.17
CA TRP A 375 16.11 -0.10 0.58
C TRP A 375 15.57 -0.30 2.00
N LEU A 376 14.93 -1.44 2.25
CA LEU A 376 14.38 -1.80 3.55
C LEU A 376 15.36 -2.72 4.30
N GLY A 377 15.48 -2.49 5.61
CA GLY A 377 16.24 -3.34 6.52
C GLY A 377 15.37 -4.37 7.25
N PRO A 378 15.97 -5.25 8.07
CA PRO A 378 15.22 -6.24 8.86
C PRO A 378 14.16 -5.63 9.76
N ASP A 379 14.40 -4.46 10.35
CA ASP A 379 13.47 -3.78 11.26
C ASP A 379 12.26 -3.16 10.55
N ASP A 380 12.32 -3.03 9.22
CA ASP A 380 11.22 -2.51 8.39
C ASP A 380 10.21 -3.59 8.01
N ILE A 381 10.59 -4.88 8.02
CA ILE A 381 9.74 -5.97 7.51
C ILE A 381 8.82 -6.50 8.58
#